data_AF-A0A1T5LWC0-F1
#
_entry.id   AF-A0A1T5LWC0-F1
#
_cell.length_a   1.000
_cell.length_b   1.000
_cell.length_c   1.000
_cell.angle_alpha   90.00
_cell.angle_beta   90.00
_cell.angle_gamma   90.00
#
_symmetry.space_group_name_H-M   'P 1'
#
loop_
_entity.id
_entity.type
_entity.pdbx_description
1 polymer ?
#
loop_
_entity_poly.entity_id
_entity_poly.type
_entity_poly.pdbx_seq_one_letter_code
_entity_poly.pdbx_strand_id
1 'polypeptide(L)' 'MKAKTNLTSIEELKKKHKISQPVYIGLKIYKKWADGKKVSEKEFLDAAKKFLESSIDKGGE' A
#
# COMPACT_ATOMS: atom_id res chain seq x y z
N MET A 1 -24.65 3.54 -6.04
CA MET A 1 -23.65 4.52 -6.47
C MET A 1 -22.39 3.76 -6.89
N LYS A 2 -21.99 3.79 -8.17
CA LYS A 2 -20.75 3.14 -8.62
C LYS A 2 -19.58 3.95 -8.08
N ALA A 3 -18.84 3.40 -7.11
CA ALA A 3 -17.62 4.02 -6.61
C ALA A 3 -16.69 4.27 -7.81
N LYS A 4 -16.52 5.54 -8.19
CA LYS A 4 -15.53 5.96 -9.18
C LYS A 4 -14.20 5.46 -8.64
N THR A 5 -13.72 4.38 -9.24
CA THR A 5 -12.49 3.73 -8.83
C THR A 5 -11.37 4.61 -9.39
N ASN A 6 -11.05 5.70 -8.68
CA ASN A 6 -9.97 6.60 -9.05
C ASN A 6 -8.66 5.87 -8.82
N LEU A 7 -8.24 5.11 -9.84
CA LEU A 7 -6.97 4.42 -9.89
C LEU A 7 -5.87 5.48 -9.91
N THR A 8 -5.15 5.56 -8.80
CA THR A 8 -4.07 6.51 -8.58
C THR A 8 -2.76 5.75 -8.51
N SER A 9 -1.68 6.35 -9.00
CA SER A 9 -0.37 5.70 -8.95
C SER A 9 0.06 5.47 -7.49
N ILE A 10 0.67 4.32 -7.23
CA ILE A 10 1.18 3.96 -5.89
C ILE A 10 2.15 5.02 -5.32
N GLU A 11 2.87 5.74 -6.18
CA GLU A 11 3.79 6.83 -5.79
C GLU A 11 3.04 8.06 -5.29
N GLU A 12 1.94 8.42 -5.95
CA GLU A 12 1.08 9.51 -5.53
C GLU A 12 0.35 9.16 -4.24
N LEU A 13 -0.09 7.90 -4.09
CA LEU A 13 -0.67 7.41 -2.84
C LEU A 13 0.36 7.40 -1.69
N LYS A 14 1.61 7.00 -1.97
CA LYS A 14 2.72 7.11 -1.00
C LYS A 14 2.88 8.55 -0.52
N LYS A 15 2.97 9.52 -1.43
CA LYS A 15 3.13 10.95 -1.07
C LYS A 15 1.91 11.47 -0.31
N LYS A 16 0.70 11.18 -0.80
CA LYS A 16 -0.58 11.62 -0.22
C LYS A 16 -0.75 11.13 1.21
N HIS A 17 -0.43 9.86 1.46
CA HIS A 17 -0.55 9.23 2.79
C HIS A 17 0.74 9.30 3.61
N LYS A 18 1.76 10.04 3.13
CA LYS A 18 3.08 10.18 3.77
C LYS A 18 3.68 8.83 4.20
N ILE A 19 3.53 7.81 3.36
CA ILE A 19 4.08 6.48 3.63
C ILE A 19 5.60 6.54 3.54
N SER A 20 6.26 6.07 4.59
CA SER A 20 7.71 5.97 4.65
C SER A 20 8.26 5.09 3.53
N GLN A 21 9.41 5.46 2.97
CA GLN A 21 10.08 4.72 1.91
C GLN A 21 10.28 3.22 2.21
N PRO A 22 10.74 2.78 3.41
CA PRO A 22 10.86 1.35 3.72
C PRO A 22 9.53 0.61 3.65
N VAL A 23 8.45 1.19 4.20
CA VAL A 23 7.10 0.61 4.14
C VAL A 23 6.63 0.52 2.70
N TYR A 24 6.85 1.56 1.90
CA TYR A 24 6.49 1.57 0.48
C TYR A 24 7.22 0.49 -0.33
N ILE A 25 8.53 0.33 -0.14
CA ILE A 25 9.32 -0.70 -0.83
C ILE A 25 8.86 -2.10 -0.38
N GLY A 26 8.70 -2.32 0.93
CA GLY A 26 8.18 -3.58 1.46
C GLY A 26 6.79 -3.92 0.91
N LEU A 27 5.91 -2.91 0.84
CA LEU A 27 4.58 -3.04 0.26
C LEU A 27 4.62 -3.39 -1.24
N LYS A 28 5.49 -2.75 -2.02
CA LYS A 28 5.71 -3.09 -3.43
C LYS A 28 6.13 -4.54 -3.59
N ILE A 29 7.05 -5.03 -2.77
CA ILE A 29 7.53 -6.41 -2.82
C ILE A 29 6.41 -7.38 -2.42
N TYR A 30 5.72 -7.10 -1.31
CA TYR A 30 4.64 -7.91 -0.77
C TYR A 30 3.49 -8.09 -1.77
N LYS A 31 3.06 -7.00 -2.43
CA LYS A 31 2.00 -7.02 -3.45
C LYS A 31 2.52 -7.26 -4.87
N LYS A 32 3.83 -7.40 -5.06
CA LYS A 32 4.50 -7.48 -6.37
C LYS A 32 4.10 -6.33 -7.32
N TRP A 33 4.05 -5.11 -6.79
CA TRP A 33 3.74 -3.92 -7.58
C TRP A 33 4.97 -3.35 -8.26
N ALA A 34 4.81 -3.08 -9.55
CA ALA A 34 5.77 -2.31 -10.34
C ALA A 34 5.62 -0.80 -10.11
N ASP A 35 6.66 -0.06 -10.47
CA ASP A 35 6.69 1.40 -10.55
C ASP A 35 5.59 1.90 -11.50
N GLY A 36 4.97 3.04 -11.19
CA GLY A 36 3.84 3.55 -11.97
C GLY A 36 2.55 2.71 -11.90
N LYS A 37 2.49 1.64 -11.10
CA LYS A 37 1.26 0.86 -10.92
C LYS A 37 0.14 1.77 -10.40
N LYS A 38 -1.01 1.73 -11.06
CA LYS A 38 -2.23 2.42 -10.61
C LYS A 38 -3.13 1.45 -9.85
N VAL A 39 -3.49 1.83 -8.63
CA VAL A 39 -4.40 1.07 -7.77
C VAL A 39 -5.38 2.03 -7.12
N SER A 40 -6.46 1.49 -6.59
CA SER A 40 -7.38 2.26 -5.76
C SER A 40 -6.71 2.64 -4.45
N GLU A 41 -7.04 3.82 -3.92
CA GLU A 41 -6.58 4.23 -2.59
C GLU A 41 -6.91 3.19 -1.52
N LYS A 42 -8.11 2.60 -1.58
CA LYS A 42 -8.52 1.52 -0.67
C LYS A 42 -7.62 0.28 -0.77
N GLU A 43 -7.27 -0.16 -1.98
CA GLU A 43 -6.38 -1.32 -2.18
C GLU A 43 -4.97 -1.03 -1.65
N PHE A 44 -4.48 0.20 -1.88
CA PHE A 44 -3.18 0.62 -1.37
C PHE A 44 -3.12 0.61 0.16
N LEU A 45 -4.13 1.19 0.81
CA LEU A 45 -4.21 1.25 2.27
C LEU A 45 -4.47 -0.13 2.89
N ASP A 46 -5.34 -0.95 2.30
CA ASP A 46 -5.60 -2.32 2.77
C ASP A 46 -4.34 -3.18 2.69
N ALA A 47 -3.59 -3.06 1.59
CA ALA A 47 -2.31 -3.73 1.44
C ALA A 47 -1.27 -3.23 2.45
N ALA A 48 -1.18 -1.92 2.66
CA ALA A 48 -0.27 -1.32 3.63
C ALA A 48 -0.58 -1.80 5.05
N LYS A 49 -1.86 -1.85 5.41
CA LYS A 49 -2.34 -2.37 6.69
C LYS A 49 -1.97 -3.84 6.87
N LYS A 50 -2.28 -4.70 5.90
CA LYS A 50 -1.91 -6.13 5.92
C LYS A 50 -0.41 -6.35 6.02
N PHE A 51 0.39 -5.55 5.32
CA PHE A 51 1.84 -5.62 5.40
C PHE A 51 2.36 -5.28 6.81
N LEU A 52 1.80 -4.24 7.44
CA LEU A 52 2.13 -3.87 8.82
C LEU A 52 1.63 -4.92 9.83
N GLU A 53 0.39 -5.42 9.69
CA GLU A 53 -0.17 -6.47 10.54
C GLU A 53 0.67 -7.77 10.46
N SER A 54 1.05 -8.21 9.26
CA SER A 54 1.97 -9.35 9.09
C SER A 54 3.36 -9.12 9.67
N SER A 55 3.80 -7.87 9.84
CA SER A 55 5.09 -7.55 10.46
C SER A 55 5.01 -7.51 11.99
N ILE A 56 3.83 -7.23 12.56
CA ILE A 56 3.59 -7.12 14.01
C ILE A 56 3.26 -8.48 14.64
N ASP A 57 2.68 -9.41 13.89
CA ASP A 57 2.34 -10.77 14.37
C ASP A 57 3.55 -11.63 14.77
N LYS A 58 4.78 -11.15 14.54
CA LYS A 58 6.02 -11.82 14.93
C LYS A 58 6.68 -11.25 16.20
N GLY A 59 5.92 -10.50 17.01
CA GLY A 59 6.39 -9.86 18.25
C GLY A 59 5.55 -10.17 19.49
N GLY A 60 4.83 -11.29 19.49
CA GLY A 60 4.10 -11.80 20.66
C GLY A 60 4.57 -13.20 21.03
N GLU A 61 5.77 -13.28 21.61
CA GLU A 61 6.19 -14.40 22.47
C GLU A 61 6.20 -13.90 23.93
#